data_AF-A0A8T4NCC8-F1
#
_entry.id   AF-A0A8T4NCC8-F1
#
_cell.length_a   1.000
_cell.length_b   1.000
_cell.length_c   1.000
_cell.angle_alpha   90.00
_cell.angle_beta   90.00
_cell.angle_gamma   90.00
#
_symmetry.space_group_name_H-M   'P 1'
#
loop_
_entity.id
_entity.type
_entity.pdbx_description
1 polymer ?
#
loop_
_entity_poly.entity_id
_entity_poly.type
_entity_poly.pdbx_seq_one_letter_code
_entity_poly.pdbx_strand_id
1 'polypeptide(L)'
;QLEELKIDVFDLKMELKLVKDKIMVGNFSVVDIYLEGLKPRIVKQWEKLGKTPKKKQIELADMEEIKRSVEEARKESEKAKEKEASEVKTAEAKKIDPMEELNNKMVAPLTFDNGAMISSLKELKNFLPTLDDEVFTLHVNAEKNDIATWFSEQLSKTFGARLKSCTDKAEMIKEIESFKGDESAKK
;
A
#
# COMPACT_ATOMS: atom_id res chain seq x y z
N GLN A 1 29.06 -15.56 25.83
CA GLN A 1 28.89 -16.01 27.22
C GLN A 1 28.35 -17.43 27.31
N LEU A 2 27.05 -17.70 27.05
CA LEU A 2 26.52 -19.07 27.12
C LEU A 2 27.19 -20.01 26.09
N GLU A 3 27.50 -19.49 24.89
CA GLU A 3 28.24 -20.20 23.85
C GLU A 3 29.67 -20.60 24.28
N GLU A 4 30.38 -19.71 24.98
CA GLU A 4 31.73 -19.97 25.51
C GLU A 4 31.70 -21.01 26.64
N LEU A 5 30.56 -21.15 27.31
CA LEU A 5 30.31 -22.16 28.33
C LEU A 5 29.79 -23.49 27.72
N LYS A 6 29.86 -23.64 26.39
CA LYS A 6 29.41 -24.83 25.63
C LYS A 6 27.94 -25.18 25.81
N ILE A 7 27.10 -24.22 26.18
CA ILE A 7 25.65 -24.41 26.13
C ILE A 7 25.18 -24.17 24.70
N ASP A 8 24.28 -25.04 24.21
CA ASP A 8 23.64 -24.83 22.93
C ASP A 8 22.80 -23.55 22.97
N VAL A 9 23.24 -22.55 22.20
CA VAL A 9 22.61 -21.24 22.08
C VAL A 9 21.96 -21.04 20.71
N PHE A 10 21.90 -22.08 19.87
CA PHE A 10 21.41 -21.94 18.49
C PHE A 10 19.98 -21.40 18.46
N ASP A 11 19.07 -22.03 19.20
CA ASP A 11 17.67 -21.60 19.31
C ASP A 11 17.56 -20.18 19.89
N LEU A 12 18.34 -19.88 20.94
CA LEU A 12 18.37 -18.54 21.55
C LEU A 12 18.85 -17.46 20.56
N LYS A 13 19.85 -17.76 19.74
CA LYS A 13 20.36 -16.85 18.69
C LYS A 13 19.31 -16.63 17.61
N MET A 14 18.60 -17.69 17.20
CA MET A 14 17.56 -17.58 16.19
C MET A 14 16.37 -16.75 16.69
N GLU A 15 15.90 -17.02 17.91
CA GLU A 15 14.80 -16.28 18.55
C GLU A 15 15.19 -14.79 18.77
N LEU A 16 16.41 -14.50 19.21
CA LEU A 16 16.91 -13.12 19.35
C LEU A 16 17.05 -12.39 18.00
N LYS A 17 17.41 -13.11 16.93
CA LYS A 17 17.45 -12.54 15.57
C LYS A 17 16.06 -12.14 15.10
N LEU A 18 15.06 -13.02 15.30
CA LEU A 18 13.66 -12.71 14.96
C LEU A 18 13.14 -11.50 15.74
N VAL A 19 13.48 -11.39 17.04
CA VAL A 19 13.15 -10.22 17.85
C VAL A 19 13.78 -8.96 17.27
N LYS A 20 15.07 -9.00 16.92
CA LYS A 20 15.76 -7.87 16.29
C LYS A 20 15.07 -7.45 14.99
N ASP A 21 14.70 -8.41 14.14
CA ASP A 21 14.03 -8.13 12.86
C ASP A 21 12.65 -7.50 13.09
N LYS A 22 11.88 -7.96 14.09
CA LYS A 22 10.58 -7.36 14.44
C LYS A 22 10.68 -5.95 15.02
N ILE A 23 11.74 -5.65 15.79
CA ILE A 23 12.06 -4.29 16.25
C ILE A 23 12.34 -3.38 15.06
N MET A 24 13.13 -3.83 14.08
CA MET A 24 13.47 -3.04 12.88
C MET A 24 12.24 -2.75 12.01
N VAL A 25 11.23 -3.63 12.04
CA VAL A 25 9.94 -3.45 11.33
C VAL A 25 8.93 -2.64 12.17
N GLY A 26 9.25 -2.27 13.40
CA GLY A 26 8.39 -1.45 14.27
C GLY A 26 7.22 -2.21 14.92
N ASN A 27 7.26 -3.55 14.96
CA ASN A 27 6.23 -4.37 15.61
C ASN A 27 6.66 -4.77 17.03
N PHE A 28 6.33 -3.91 18.00
CA PHE A 28 6.77 -4.06 19.40
C PHE A 28 5.95 -5.07 20.21
N SER A 29 4.66 -5.26 19.92
CA SER A 29 3.81 -6.20 20.66
C SER A 29 4.30 -7.64 20.56
N VAL A 30 4.85 -8.01 19.41
CA VAL A 30 5.41 -9.35 19.17
C VAL A 30 6.75 -9.54 19.89
N VAL A 31 7.54 -8.47 20.02
CA VAL A 31 8.84 -8.47 20.71
C VAL A 31 8.66 -8.80 22.19
N ASP A 32 7.66 -8.20 22.84
CA ASP A 32 7.40 -8.43 24.26
C ASP A 32 7.04 -9.90 24.54
N ILE A 33 6.20 -10.51 23.69
CA ILE A 33 5.83 -11.94 23.78
C ILE A 33 7.07 -12.85 23.69
N TYR A 34 7.98 -12.57 22.76
CA TYR A 34 9.22 -13.35 22.64
C TYR A 34 10.16 -13.14 23.84
N LEU A 35 10.28 -11.90 24.34
CA LEU A 35 11.10 -11.60 25.51
C LEU A 35 10.55 -12.26 26.78
N GLU A 36 9.23 -12.36 26.94
CA GLU A 36 8.59 -13.07 28.04
C GLU A 36 8.95 -14.56 28.08
N GLY A 37 9.05 -15.22 26.91
CA GLY A 37 9.47 -16.62 26.81
C GLY A 37 10.99 -16.83 26.97
N LEU A 38 11.80 -15.89 26.46
CA LEU A 38 13.27 -15.97 26.47
C LEU A 38 13.88 -15.75 27.85
N LYS A 39 13.35 -14.78 28.64
CA LYS A 39 13.85 -14.46 29.99
C LYS A 39 13.97 -15.69 30.90
N PRO A 40 12.90 -16.48 31.15
CA PRO A 40 12.97 -17.64 32.05
C PRO A 40 13.90 -18.74 31.52
N ARG A 41 13.99 -18.91 30.19
CA ARG A 41 14.91 -19.89 29.58
C ARG A 41 16.36 -19.53 29.86
N ILE A 42 16.73 -18.27 29.68
CA ILE A 42 18.10 -17.79 29.92
C ILE A 42 18.44 -17.91 31.42
N VAL A 43 17.53 -17.52 32.31
CA VAL A 43 17.72 -17.65 33.77
C VAL A 43 17.99 -19.10 34.17
N LYS A 44 17.19 -20.06 33.68
CA LYS A 44 17.39 -21.49 33.96
C LYS A 44 18.75 -22.02 33.50
N GLN A 45 19.27 -21.53 32.37
CA GLN A 45 20.61 -21.92 31.90
C GLN A 45 21.71 -21.39 32.82
N TRP A 46 21.56 -20.18 33.34
CA TRP A 46 22.49 -19.60 34.32
C TRP A 46 22.42 -20.26 35.70
N GLU A 47 21.22 -20.61 36.16
CA GLU A 47 21.00 -21.40 37.38
C GLU A 47 21.68 -22.78 37.30
N LYS A 48 21.51 -23.49 36.18
CA LYS A 48 22.18 -24.79 35.93
C LYS A 48 23.71 -24.69 35.95
N LEU A 49 24.26 -23.55 35.55
CA LEU A 49 25.70 -23.31 35.54
C LEU A 49 26.23 -22.83 36.89
N GLY A 50 25.37 -22.48 37.85
CA GLY A 50 25.76 -21.88 39.14
C GLY A 50 26.53 -20.57 39.00
N LYS A 51 26.41 -19.90 37.84
CA LYS A 51 27.14 -18.66 37.50
C LYS A 51 26.13 -17.55 37.23
N THR A 52 26.44 -16.33 37.65
CA THR A 52 25.65 -15.16 37.29
C THR A 52 26.13 -14.59 35.96
N PRO A 53 25.24 -14.20 35.03
CA PRO A 53 25.63 -13.51 33.81
C PRO A 53 26.46 -12.28 34.14
N LYS A 54 27.55 -12.03 33.38
CA LYS A 54 28.32 -10.80 33.60
C LYS A 54 27.39 -9.62 33.32
N LYS A 55 27.37 -8.63 34.23
CA LYS A 55 26.60 -7.39 34.04
C LYS A 55 27.00 -6.77 32.70
N LYS A 56 26.00 -6.38 31.91
CA LYS A 56 26.19 -5.71 30.61
C LYS A 56 27.10 -4.50 30.83
N GLN A 57 28.33 -4.55 30.31
CA GLN A 57 29.08 -3.33 30.07
C GLN A 57 28.34 -2.62 28.93
N ILE A 58 27.80 -1.44 29.24
CA ILE A 58 27.24 -0.58 28.22
C ILE A 58 28.44 -0.06 27.44
N GLU A 59 28.81 -0.76 26.37
CA GLU A 59 29.52 -0.10 25.28
C GLU A 59 28.51 0.92 24.75
N LEU A 60 28.65 2.16 25.23
CA LEU A 60 28.06 3.30 24.56
C LEU A 60 28.59 3.19 23.14
N ALA A 61 27.70 3.03 22.15
CA ALA A 61 28.11 3.13 20.75
C ALA A 61 28.91 4.43 20.64
N ASP A 62 30.14 4.32 20.15
CA ASP A 62 31.08 5.44 20.12
C ASP A 62 30.35 6.62 19.49
N MET A 63 30.33 7.78 20.15
CA MET A 63 29.60 8.94 19.63
C MET A 63 30.01 9.26 18.19
N GLU A 64 31.25 8.90 17.82
CA GLU A 64 31.78 8.97 16.47
C GLU A 64 31.10 8.00 15.50
N GLU A 65 30.79 6.78 15.90
CA GLU A 65 30.11 5.80 15.04
C GLU A 65 28.65 6.20 14.82
N ILE A 66 27.95 6.68 15.86
CA ILE A 66 26.60 7.26 15.71
C ILE A 66 26.64 8.48 14.79
N LYS A 67 27.60 9.40 15.00
CA LYS A 67 27.78 10.58 14.13
C LYS A 67 28.09 10.18 12.69
N ARG A 68 28.96 9.19 12.48
CA ARG A 68 29.32 8.68 11.16
C ARG A 68 28.15 8.01 10.49
N SER A 69 27.35 7.20 11.19
CA SER A 69 26.13 6.62 10.64
C SER A 69 25.06 7.68 10.34
N VAL A 70 24.96 8.74 11.16
CA VAL A 70 24.04 9.88 10.90
C VAL A 70 24.53 10.72 9.72
N GLU A 71 25.84 10.91 9.57
CA GLU A 71 26.42 11.65 8.45
C GLU A 71 26.40 10.84 7.15
N GLU A 72 26.63 9.53 7.22
CA GLU A 72 26.45 8.59 6.10
C GLU A 72 24.97 8.54 5.70
N ALA A 73 24.03 8.41 6.64
CA ALA A 73 22.60 8.48 6.36
C ALA A 73 22.17 9.85 5.80
N ARG A 74 22.78 10.95 6.27
CA ARG A 74 22.52 12.29 5.74
C ARG A 74 23.07 12.45 4.32
N LYS A 75 24.31 12.01 4.06
CA LYS A 75 24.92 12.01 2.72
C LYS A 75 24.19 11.08 1.76
N GLU A 76 23.72 9.94 2.23
CA GLU A 76 22.89 9.03 1.45
C GLU A 76 21.50 9.63 1.20
N SER A 77 20.92 10.35 2.17
CA SER A 77 19.67 11.10 1.98
C SER A 77 19.82 12.30 1.04
N GLU A 78 20.96 12.99 1.07
CA GLU A 78 21.27 14.11 0.17
C GLU A 78 21.55 13.58 -1.24
N LYS A 79 22.28 12.48 -1.38
CA LYS A 79 22.43 11.77 -2.67
C LYS A 79 21.13 11.18 -3.17
N ALA A 80 20.25 10.69 -2.29
CA ALA A 80 18.91 10.22 -2.64
C ALA A 80 18.01 11.38 -3.03
N LYS A 81 18.09 12.54 -2.37
CA LYS A 81 17.37 13.77 -2.76
C LYS A 81 17.90 14.42 -4.03
N GLU A 82 19.19 14.31 -4.30
CA GLU A 82 19.82 14.81 -5.53
C GLU A 82 19.56 13.84 -6.69
N LYS A 83 19.53 12.53 -6.42
CA LYS A 83 18.99 11.51 -7.33
C LYS A 83 17.51 11.69 -7.56
N GLU A 84 16.69 11.93 -6.53
CA GLU A 84 15.27 12.25 -6.65
C GLU A 84 15.05 13.61 -7.32
N ALA A 85 15.93 14.61 -7.17
CA ALA A 85 15.82 15.87 -7.92
C ALA A 85 16.23 15.69 -9.39
N SER A 86 17.18 14.80 -9.67
CA SER A 86 17.56 14.42 -11.04
C SER A 86 16.55 13.46 -11.66
N GLU A 87 15.94 12.57 -10.88
CA GLU A 87 14.87 11.64 -11.24
C GLU A 87 13.53 12.36 -11.24
N VAL A 88 13.32 13.48 -10.55
CA VAL A 88 12.15 14.35 -10.77
C VAL A 88 12.33 15.10 -12.08
N LYS A 89 13.55 15.55 -12.43
CA LYS A 89 13.83 16.06 -13.79
C LYS A 89 13.81 14.99 -14.89
N THR A 90 13.96 13.71 -14.55
CA THR A 90 13.89 12.58 -15.51
C THR A 90 12.54 11.83 -15.45
N ALA A 91 11.75 11.98 -14.38
CA ALA A 91 10.39 11.48 -14.20
C ALA A 91 9.34 12.54 -14.56
N GLU A 92 9.72 13.81 -14.72
CA GLU A 92 9.01 14.79 -15.57
C GLU A 92 8.94 14.33 -17.05
N ALA A 93 9.60 13.21 -17.41
CA ALA A 93 9.43 12.51 -18.69
C ALA A 93 8.67 11.18 -18.62
N LYS A 94 8.11 10.77 -17.46
CA LYS A 94 6.91 9.92 -17.48
C LYS A 94 5.73 10.86 -17.44
N LYS A 95 5.27 11.24 -18.63
CA LYS A 95 3.91 11.74 -18.85
C LYS A 95 2.99 10.80 -18.06
N ILE A 96 2.54 11.20 -16.88
CA ILE A 96 1.37 10.58 -16.26
C ILE A 96 0.30 10.87 -17.29
N ASP A 97 -0.11 9.81 -17.99
CA ASP A 97 -1.12 9.93 -19.02
C ASP A 97 -2.34 10.55 -18.33
N PRO A 98 -2.89 11.68 -18.80
CA PRO A 98 -4.11 12.26 -18.23
C PRO A 98 -5.23 11.21 -18.08
N MET A 99 -5.18 10.16 -18.89
CA MET A 99 -6.05 9.00 -18.82
C MET A 99 -5.86 8.13 -17.57
N GLU A 100 -4.63 7.96 -17.09
CA GLU A 100 -4.32 7.18 -15.89
C GLU A 100 -4.78 7.90 -14.61
N GLU A 101 -4.69 9.24 -14.59
CA GLU A 101 -5.22 10.07 -13.52
C GLU A 101 -6.76 10.01 -13.49
N LEU A 102 -7.42 10.13 -14.64
CA LEU A 102 -8.88 10.05 -14.75
C LEU A 102 -9.43 8.67 -14.37
N ASN A 103 -8.73 7.59 -14.74
CA ASN A 103 -9.14 6.23 -14.40
C ASN A 103 -9.11 5.96 -12.89
N ASN A 104 -8.13 6.52 -12.17
CA ASN A 104 -7.93 6.29 -10.74
C ASN A 104 -8.59 7.36 -9.85
N LYS A 105 -9.20 8.40 -10.44
CA LYS A 105 -9.91 9.45 -9.71
C LYS A 105 -11.09 8.85 -8.93
N MET A 106 -11.02 8.95 -7.61
CA MET A 106 -12.10 8.59 -6.70
C MET A 106 -13.19 9.66 -6.70
N VAL A 107 -14.44 9.24 -6.90
CA VAL A 107 -15.62 10.11 -6.98
C VAL A 107 -16.76 9.52 -6.15
N ALA A 108 -17.89 10.23 -6.04
CA ALA A 108 -19.05 9.72 -5.30
C ALA A 108 -19.48 8.36 -5.89
N PRO A 109 -19.77 7.33 -5.08
CA PRO A 109 -19.98 5.98 -5.60
C PRO A 109 -21.35 5.82 -6.27
N LEU A 110 -21.39 5.06 -7.37
CA LEU A 110 -22.62 4.50 -7.92
C LEU A 110 -22.92 3.18 -7.21
N THR A 111 -24.11 3.07 -6.62
CA THR A 111 -24.55 1.85 -5.91
C THR A 111 -25.53 1.08 -6.76
N PHE A 112 -25.29 -0.22 -6.94
CA PHE A 112 -26.16 -1.14 -7.65
C PHE A 112 -27.05 -1.93 -6.66
N ASP A 113 -28.18 -2.45 -7.12
CA ASP A 113 -29.14 -3.21 -6.30
C ASP A 113 -28.54 -4.49 -5.66
N ASN A 114 -27.45 -5.02 -6.22
CA ASN A 114 -26.70 -6.13 -5.64
C ASN A 114 -25.72 -5.71 -4.52
N GLY A 115 -25.73 -4.44 -4.12
CA GLY A 115 -24.87 -3.86 -3.09
C GLY A 115 -23.47 -3.50 -3.57
N ALA A 116 -23.14 -3.68 -4.85
CA ALA A 116 -21.88 -3.23 -5.41
C ALA A 116 -21.81 -1.70 -5.45
N MET A 117 -20.66 -1.15 -5.06
CA MET A 117 -20.40 0.29 -5.12
C MET A 117 -19.19 0.54 -6.00
N ILE A 118 -19.35 1.44 -6.97
CA ILE A 118 -18.32 1.78 -7.95
C ILE A 118 -17.97 3.26 -7.80
N SER A 119 -16.72 3.53 -7.44
CA SER A 119 -16.22 4.85 -7.05
C SER A 119 -15.18 5.43 -8.01
N SER A 120 -14.85 4.71 -9.08
CA SER A 120 -13.91 5.18 -10.11
C SER A 120 -14.25 4.62 -11.50
N LEU A 121 -13.74 5.26 -12.54
CA LEU A 121 -13.90 4.80 -13.93
C LEU A 121 -13.25 3.42 -14.14
N LYS A 122 -12.12 3.16 -13.49
CA LYS A 122 -11.44 1.86 -13.54
C LYS A 122 -12.30 0.75 -12.94
N GLU A 123 -12.92 1.01 -11.79
CA GLU A 123 -13.86 0.06 -11.18
C GLU A 123 -15.06 -0.19 -12.08
N LEU A 124 -15.63 0.85 -12.69
CA LEU A 124 -16.75 0.70 -13.63
C LEU A 124 -16.39 -0.18 -14.81
N LYS A 125 -15.22 0.04 -15.43
CA LYS A 125 -14.71 -0.77 -16.56
C LYS A 125 -14.55 -2.24 -16.20
N ASN A 126 -14.07 -2.53 -14.98
CA ASN A 126 -13.84 -3.90 -14.53
C ASN A 126 -15.13 -4.59 -14.10
N PHE A 127 -16.08 -3.84 -13.54
CA PHE A 127 -17.31 -4.38 -12.97
C PHE A 127 -18.43 -4.55 -13.98
N LEU A 128 -18.56 -3.64 -14.94
CA LEU A 128 -19.64 -3.67 -15.93
C LEU A 128 -19.72 -4.98 -16.75
N PRO A 129 -18.59 -5.62 -17.15
CA PRO A 129 -18.62 -6.92 -17.82
C PRO A 129 -19.12 -8.06 -16.93
N THR A 130 -18.91 -7.98 -15.62
CA THR A 130 -19.30 -9.01 -14.65
C THR A 130 -20.67 -8.76 -14.02
N LEU A 131 -21.28 -7.60 -14.27
CA LEU A 131 -22.59 -7.23 -13.74
C LEU A 131 -23.67 -8.11 -14.37
N ASP A 132 -24.59 -8.64 -13.59
CA ASP A 132 -25.70 -9.45 -14.11
C ASP A 132 -26.64 -8.60 -14.99
N ASP A 133 -27.16 -9.19 -16.07
CA ASP A 133 -28.01 -8.47 -17.04
C ASP A 133 -29.32 -7.98 -16.40
N GLU A 134 -29.87 -8.72 -15.44
CA GLU A 134 -31.04 -8.32 -14.66
C GLU A 134 -30.77 -7.02 -13.89
N VAL A 135 -29.66 -6.98 -13.14
CA VAL A 135 -29.24 -5.79 -12.38
C VAL A 135 -28.91 -4.63 -13.33
N PHE A 136 -28.27 -4.91 -14.46
CA PHE A 136 -28.00 -3.89 -15.47
C PHE A 136 -29.30 -3.25 -15.99
N THR A 137 -30.32 -4.03 -16.36
CA THR A 137 -31.60 -3.50 -16.87
C THR A 137 -32.40 -2.70 -15.84
N LEU A 138 -32.21 -2.99 -14.54
CA LEU A 138 -32.81 -2.20 -13.46
C LEU A 138 -32.21 -0.80 -13.37
N HIS A 139 -30.95 -0.61 -13.76
CA HIS A 139 -30.25 0.68 -13.70
C HIS A 139 -30.14 1.38 -15.07
N VAL A 140 -30.26 0.63 -16.16
CA VAL A 140 -30.15 1.10 -17.54
C VAL A 140 -31.32 0.57 -18.36
N ASN A 141 -32.27 1.45 -18.65
CA ASN A 141 -33.46 1.18 -19.45
C ASN A 141 -33.92 2.47 -20.17
N ALA A 142 -35.09 2.40 -20.83
CA ALA A 142 -35.64 3.53 -21.57
C ALA A 142 -36.04 4.73 -20.69
N GLU A 143 -36.32 4.49 -19.40
CA GLU A 143 -36.75 5.53 -18.45
C GLU A 143 -35.57 6.16 -17.70
N LYS A 144 -34.58 5.36 -17.31
CA LYS A 144 -33.41 5.81 -16.57
C LYS A 144 -32.13 5.13 -17.00
N ASN A 145 -31.03 5.88 -16.85
CA ASN A 145 -29.68 5.39 -17.06
C ASN A 145 -28.80 5.96 -15.94
N ASP A 146 -28.69 5.19 -14.87
CA ASP A 146 -27.98 5.57 -13.65
C ASP A 146 -26.48 5.68 -13.91
N ILE A 147 -25.93 4.81 -14.78
CA ILE A 147 -24.52 4.85 -15.20
C ILE A 147 -24.22 6.15 -15.97
N ALA A 148 -25.07 6.52 -16.93
CA ALA A 148 -24.90 7.76 -17.70
C ALA A 148 -25.02 9.00 -16.83
N THR A 149 -25.96 9.01 -15.87
CA THR A 149 -26.16 10.10 -14.92
C THR A 149 -24.93 10.27 -14.03
N TRP A 150 -24.47 9.17 -13.42
CA TRP A 150 -23.26 9.16 -12.62
C TRP A 150 -22.04 9.62 -13.41
N PHE A 151 -21.87 9.14 -14.65
CA PHE A 151 -20.76 9.55 -15.51
C PHE A 151 -20.79 11.06 -15.81
N SER A 152 -21.98 11.61 -16.07
CA SER A 152 -22.18 13.05 -16.31
C SER A 152 -21.85 13.91 -15.10
N GLU A 153 -22.15 13.45 -13.89
CA GLU A 153 -21.94 14.20 -12.66
C GLU A 153 -20.50 14.11 -12.14
N GLN A 154 -19.88 12.94 -12.27
CA GLN A 154 -18.61 12.65 -11.61
C GLN A 154 -17.38 12.76 -12.53
N LEU A 155 -17.54 12.48 -13.83
CA LEU A 155 -16.43 12.33 -14.77
C LEU A 155 -16.49 13.33 -15.93
N SER A 156 -17.48 13.18 -16.83
CA SER A 156 -17.65 14.05 -17.99
C SER A 156 -19.13 14.22 -18.34
N LYS A 157 -19.58 15.47 -18.26
CA LYS A 157 -20.96 15.86 -18.58
C LYS A 157 -21.35 15.52 -20.02
N THR A 158 -20.45 15.80 -20.97
CA THR A 158 -20.63 15.57 -22.42
C THR A 158 -20.69 14.09 -22.75
N PHE A 159 -19.76 13.30 -22.20
CA PHE A 159 -19.74 11.86 -22.45
C PHE A 159 -20.92 11.14 -21.79
N GLY A 160 -21.27 11.49 -20.54
CA GLY A 160 -22.43 10.93 -19.87
C GLY A 160 -23.76 11.24 -20.59
N ALA A 161 -23.88 12.44 -21.19
CA ALA A 161 -25.06 12.77 -22.00
C ALA A 161 -25.19 11.87 -23.24
N ARG A 162 -24.07 11.48 -23.87
CA ARG A 162 -24.05 10.51 -24.97
C ARG A 162 -24.37 9.09 -24.50
N LEU A 163 -23.93 8.71 -23.30
CA LEU A 163 -24.25 7.40 -22.72
C LEU A 163 -25.74 7.24 -22.41
N LYS A 164 -26.51 8.32 -22.22
CA LYS A 164 -27.95 8.22 -21.92
C LYS A 164 -28.74 7.48 -22.99
N SER A 165 -28.35 7.59 -24.26
CA SER A 165 -29.01 6.87 -25.37
C SER A 165 -28.56 5.42 -25.52
N CYS A 166 -27.55 4.98 -24.77
CA CYS A 166 -27.04 3.62 -24.81
C CYS A 166 -27.74 2.78 -23.74
N THR A 167 -28.59 1.85 -24.18
CA THR A 167 -29.30 0.92 -23.30
C THR A 167 -28.81 -0.52 -23.40
N ASP A 168 -27.94 -0.81 -24.38
CA ASP A 168 -27.32 -2.12 -24.53
C ASP A 168 -26.02 -2.21 -23.72
N LYS A 169 -25.86 -3.30 -22.96
CA LYS A 169 -24.71 -3.50 -22.08
C LYS A 169 -23.40 -3.65 -22.86
N ALA A 170 -23.40 -4.39 -23.97
CA ALA A 170 -22.20 -4.62 -24.76
C ALA A 170 -21.76 -3.35 -25.49
N GLU A 171 -22.71 -2.55 -25.99
CA GLU A 171 -22.44 -1.22 -26.53
C GLU A 171 -21.91 -0.27 -25.46
N MET A 172 -22.50 -0.29 -24.26
CA MET A 172 -22.07 0.58 -23.16
C MET A 172 -20.63 0.28 -22.72
N ILE A 173 -20.28 -1.00 -22.60
CA ILE A 173 -18.90 -1.42 -22.30
C ILE A 173 -17.94 -0.87 -23.35
N LYS A 174 -18.24 -1.04 -24.65
CA LYS A 174 -17.39 -0.53 -25.74
C LYS A 174 -17.24 0.98 -25.69
N GLU A 175 -18.32 1.72 -25.46
CA GLU A 175 -18.28 3.17 -25.36
C GLU A 175 -17.38 3.60 -24.18
N ILE A 176 -17.59 3.03 -22.99
CA ILE A 176 -16.79 3.36 -21.79
C ILE A 176 -15.32 2.96 -21.95
N GLU A 177 -15.01 1.82 -22.57
CA GLU A 177 -13.63 1.41 -22.89
C GLU A 177 -12.96 2.37 -23.87
N SER A 178 -13.71 2.86 -24.86
CA SER A 178 -13.23 3.79 -25.88
C SER A 178 -13.05 5.23 -25.36
N PHE A 179 -13.58 5.54 -24.19
CA PHE A 179 -13.44 6.85 -23.57
C PHE A 179 -11.97 7.12 -23.23
N LYS A 180 -11.42 8.23 -23.77
CA LYS A 180 -10.03 8.66 -23.60
C LYS A 180 -9.88 9.97 -22.82
N GLY A 181 -10.91 10.34 -22.05
CA GLY A 181 -11.01 11.66 -21.43
C GLY A 181 -11.56 12.70 -22.40
N ASP A 182 -12.35 13.63 -21.86
CA ASP A 182 -12.82 14.80 -22.59
C ASP A 182 -11.82 15.94 -22.40
N GLU A 183 -11.40 16.63 -23.47
CA GLU A 183 -10.51 17.81 -23.40
C GLU A 183 -11.15 19.02 -22.68
N SER A 184 -12.30 18.86 -22.04
CA SER A 184 -13.00 19.93 -21.32
C SER A 184 -12.37 20.33 -19.97
N ALA A 185 -11.37 19.59 -19.48
CA ALA A 185 -10.59 19.95 -18.29
C ALA A 185 -9.45 20.97 -18.57
N LYS A 186 -9.43 21.61 -19.75
CA LYS A 186 -8.62 22.80 -20.03
C LYS A 186 -9.50 24.06 -19.97
N LYS A 187 -9.82 24.54 -18.77
CA LYS A 187 -10.18 25.95 -18.57
C LYS A 187 -9.91 26.40 -17.16
#